data_AF-A0A411YGH2-F1
#
_entry.id   AF-A0A411YGH2-F1
#
_cell.length_a   1.000
_cell.length_b   1.000
_cell.length_c   1.000
_cell.angle_alpha   90.00
_cell.angle_beta   90.00
_cell.angle_gamma   90.00
#
_symmetry.space_group_name_H-M   'P 1'
#
loop_
_entity.id
_entity.type
_entity.pdbx_description
1 polymer ?
#
loop_
_entity_poly.entity_id
_entity_poly.type
_entity_poly.pdbx_seq_one_letter_code
_entity_poly.pdbx_strand_id
1 'polypeptide(L)'
;MLAQAFDLPHTAVGSSIPEPHAPDAQSLTVVVDDSALTGYRFGKFLAAVKAPRIAFAHLCSHPDLRAAIERAEPRVEACLAARDLTARPTDTEARRILWTERTNAERYWMGDTQPVSFAWKEPDTPIWNPVTERIEPGWRLLPAGLCFSNRRLGPPRVAVQVQPIGPGPVAAAPGVVFSEVHEHLIIADAASGRSIALDGSARAMWEALLTTGDLRRATARVAEQFDASPTIVAGDLAGFAARLADDGYLVGVPAEAFR
;
A
#
# COMPACT_ATOMS: atom_id res chain seq x y z
N MET A 1 8.29 -12.70 17.02
CA MET A 1 9.67 -12.74 16.48
C MET A 1 10.68 -12.37 17.55
N LEU A 2 10.55 -11.23 18.25
CA LEU A 2 11.30 -10.92 19.47
C LEU A 2 11.26 -12.07 20.51
N ALA A 3 10.07 -12.59 20.76
CA ALA A 3 9.83 -13.83 21.50
C ALA A 3 10.73 -15.03 21.21
N GLN A 4 10.92 -15.33 19.93
CA GLN A 4 11.75 -16.45 19.47
C GLN A 4 13.23 -16.11 19.59
N ALA A 5 13.60 -14.84 19.46
CA ALA A 5 14.96 -14.37 19.66
C ALA A 5 15.35 -14.29 21.14
N PHE A 6 14.38 -14.18 22.06
CA PHE A 6 14.57 -14.06 23.51
C PHE A 6 14.14 -15.30 24.30
N ASP A 7 13.84 -16.41 23.62
CA ASP A 7 13.43 -17.68 24.24
C ASP A 7 12.25 -17.54 25.23
N LEU A 8 11.34 -16.60 24.94
CA LEU A 8 10.17 -16.36 25.77
C LEU A 8 9.14 -17.48 25.50
N PRO A 9 8.55 -18.09 26.55
CA PRO A 9 7.57 -19.15 26.38
C PRO A 9 6.43 -18.66 25.47
N HIS A 10 5.99 -19.52 24.54
CA HIS A 10 4.97 -19.18 23.53
C HIS A 10 3.66 -18.63 24.13
N THR A 11 3.34 -18.98 25.37
CA THR A 11 2.20 -18.45 26.14
C THR A 11 2.33 -16.99 26.55
N ALA A 12 3.56 -16.44 26.60
CA ALA A 12 3.85 -15.03 26.88
C ALA A 12 3.90 -14.15 25.63
N VAL A 13 3.70 -14.74 24.44
CA VAL A 13 3.86 -14.07 23.15
C VAL A 13 2.60 -14.31 22.33
N GLY A 14 1.55 -13.65 22.78
CA GLY A 14 0.28 -13.62 22.09
C GLY A 14 0.13 -12.35 21.26
N SER A 15 -0.17 -12.54 19.97
CA SER A 15 -1.27 -11.78 19.35
C SER A 15 -2.64 -12.21 19.94
N SER A 16 -2.64 -13.25 20.77
CA SER A 16 -3.72 -13.72 21.62
C SER A 16 -3.65 -13.07 23.00
N ILE A 17 -4.73 -12.41 23.37
CA ILE A 17 -5.08 -12.03 24.74
C ILE A 17 -4.76 -13.24 25.65
N PRO A 18 -3.90 -13.11 26.68
CA PRO A 18 -3.66 -14.21 27.60
C PRO A 18 -4.99 -14.67 28.21
N GLU A 19 -5.18 -15.99 28.34
CA GLU A 19 -6.33 -16.53 29.06
C GLU A 19 -6.45 -15.85 30.44
N PRO A 20 -7.67 -15.55 30.90
CA PRO A 20 -7.89 -14.69 32.05
C PRO A 20 -7.61 -15.45 33.35
N HIS A 21 -6.34 -15.68 33.67
CA HIS A 21 -5.96 -15.58 35.07
C HIS A 21 -6.15 -14.12 35.45
N ALA A 22 -7.10 -13.85 36.35
CA ALA A 22 -7.35 -12.51 36.85
C ALA A 22 -5.99 -11.96 37.33
N PRO A 23 -5.42 -10.96 36.63
CA PRO A 23 -4.13 -10.43 37.00
C PRO A 23 -4.26 -9.94 38.45
N ASP A 24 -3.38 -10.42 39.32
CA ASP A 24 -3.25 -9.85 40.66
C ASP A 24 -3.14 -8.32 40.51
N ALA A 25 -3.76 -7.58 41.42
CA ALA A 25 -3.79 -6.12 41.39
C ALA A 25 -2.38 -5.51 41.34
N GLN A 26 -1.36 -6.28 41.73
CA GLN A 26 0.04 -5.87 41.71
C GLN A 26 0.83 -6.31 40.45
N SER A 27 0.25 -7.11 39.57
CA SER A 27 0.96 -7.66 38.40
C SER A 27 1.27 -6.58 37.35
N LEU A 28 2.52 -6.54 36.89
CA LEU A 28 3.01 -5.64 35.85
C LEU A 28 2.98 -6.35 34.49
N THR A 29 2.24 -5.80 33.54
CA THR A 29 2.26 -6.27 32.15
C THR A 29 3.32 -5.52 31.36
N VAL A 30 4.31 -6.25 30.82
CA VAL A 30 5.33 -5.68 29.95
C VAL A 30 4.91 -5.86 28.50
N VAL A 31 4.71 -4.76 27.79
CA VAL A 31 4.35 -4.72 26.37
C VAL A 31 5.62 -4.44 25.58
N VAL A 32 5.93 -5.29 24.60
CA VAL A 32 7.11 -5.13 23.75
C VAL A 32 6.72 -4.87 22.29
N ASP A 33 7.29 -3.84 21.67
CA ASP A 33 7.12 -3.54 20.22
C ASP A 33 8.47 -3.20 19.56
N ASP A 34 8.53 -3.27 18.24
CA ASP A 34 9.75 -2.89 17.50
C ASP A 34 9.93 -1.37 17.50
N SER A 35 8.85 -0.64 17.26
CA SER A 35 8.87 0.82 17.23
C SER A 35 7.51 1.42 17.56
N ALA A 36 7.53 2.57 18.22
CA ALA A 36 6.35 3.39 18.45
C ALA A 36 6.53 4.75 17.77
N LEU A 37 5.69 5.04 16.77
CA LEU A 37 5.74 6.30 16.02
C LEU A 37 4.71 7.32 16.51
N THR A 38 3.46 6.89 16.69
CA THR A 38 2.34 7.78 17.11
C THR A 38 1.58 7.25 18.34
N GLY A 39 1.94 6.06 18.80
CA GLY A 39 1.28 5.35 19.88
C GLY A 39 -0.13 4.81 19.55
N TYR A 40 -0.63 4.96 18.32
CA TYR A 40 -1.95 4.46 17.90
C TYR A 40 -2.19 2.98 18.24
N ARG A 41 -1.27 2.10 17.83
CA ARG A 41 -1.36 0.65 18.09
C ARG A 41 -1.36 0.34 19.58
N PHE A 42 -0.56 1.07 20.34
CA PHE A 42 -0.48 0.92 21.79
C PHE A 42 -1.79 1.37 22.45
N GLY A 43 -2.38 2.49 22.05
CA GLY A 43 -3.68 2.93 22.56
C GLY A 43 -4.81 1.92 22.26
N LYS A 44 -4.84 1.34 21.06
CA LYS A 44 -5.79 0.25 20.74
C LYS A 44 -5.57 -0.99 21.61
N PHE A 45 -4.32 -1.36 21.88
CA PHE A 45 -3.99 -2.43 22.81
C PHE A 45 -4.49 -2.11 24.24
N LEU A 46 -4.22 -0.91 24.74
CA LEU A 46 -4.65 -0.47 26.07
C LEU A 46 -6.17 -0.45 26.24
N ALA A 47 -6.91 -0.12 25.18
CA ALA A 47 -8.37 -0.18 25.18
C ALA A 47 -8.91 -1.62 25.28
N ALA A 48 -8.15 -2.61 24.80
CA ALA A 48 -8.54 -4.02 24.81
C ALA A 48 -8.10 -4.75 26.09
N VAL A 49 -7.17 -4.19 26.87
CA VAL A 49 -6.54 -4.88 28.00
C VAL A 49 -6.85 -4.19 29.33
N LYS A 50 -7.22 -4.99 30.34
CA LYS A 50 -7.57 -4.53 31.70
C LYS A 50 -6.41 -4.60 32.70
N ALA A 51 -5.18 -4.79 32.24
CA ALA A 51 -4.01 -4.83 33.09
C ALA A 51 -3.92 -3.54 33.95
N PRO A 52 -3.70 -3.67 35.27
CA PRO A 52 -3.69 -2.52 36.17
C PRO A 52 -2.40 -1.70 36.05
N ARG A 53 -1.28 -2.37 35.76
CA ARG A 53 0.06 -1.78 35.66
C ARG A 53 0.72 -2.23 34.36
N ILE A 54 1.29 -1.29 33.63
CA ILE A 54 1.83 -1.51 32.28
C ILE A 54 3.20 -0.87 32.17
N ALA A 55 4.17 -1.60 31.63
CA ALA A 55 5.42 -1.06 31.13
C ALA A 55 5.45 -1.25 29.62
N PHE A 56 5.63 -0.17 28.86
CA PHE A 56 5.77 -0.24 27.41
C PHE A 56 7.23 -0.09 27.02
N ALA A 57 7.82 -1.12 26.41
CA ALA A 57 9.21 -1.17 26.02
C ALA A 57 9.34 -1.43 24.51
N HIS A 58 10.06 -0.58 23.79
CA HIS A 58 10.24 -0.76 22.35
C HIS A 58 11.65 -0.40 21.90
N LEU A 59 12.04 -0.77 20.67
CA LEU A 59 13.41 -0.48 20.21
C LEU A 59 13.57 1.00 19.89
N CYS A 60 12.60 1.60 19.19
CA CYS A 60 12.71 2.97 18.69
C CYS A 60 11.44 3.81 18.93
N SER A 61 11.58 5.00 19.50
CA SER A 61 10.54 6.05 19.45
C SER A 61 11.12 7.44 19.67
N HIS A 62 10.32 8.48 19.38
CA HIS A 62 10.63 9.83 19.84
C HIS A 62 10.38 9.95 21.37
N PRO A 63 11.18 10.75 22.11
CA PRO A 63 10.95 11.01 23.54
C PRO A 63 9.58 11.67 23.81
N ASP A 64 9.15 12.63 23.00
CA ASP A 64 7.86 13.31 23.19
C ASP A 64 6.65 12.37 23.11
N LEU A 65 6.74 11.33 22.27
CA LEU A 65 5.71 10.29 22.23
C LEU A 65 5.62 9.57 23.58
N ARG A 66 6.76 9.22 24.19
CA ARG A 66 6.79 8.50 25.46
C ARG A 66 6.22 9.36 26.58
N ALA A 67 6.64 10.62 26.64
CA ALA A 67 6.09 11.59 27.59
C ALA A 67 4.58 11.82 27.40
N ALA A 68 4.10 11.82 26.15
CA ALA A 68 2.67 11.94 25.86
C ALA A 68 1.87 10.71 26.32
N ILE A 69 2.41 9.50 26.12
CA ILE A 69 1.79 8.26 26.60
C ILE A 69 1.73 8.24 28.13
N GLU A 70 2.84 8.49 28.81
CA GLU A 70 2.91 8.48 30.29
C GLU A 70 1.96 9.51 30.92
N ARG A 71 1.79 10.67 30.27
CA ARG A 71 0.84 11.70 30.71
C ARG A 71 -0.62 11.28 30.50
N ALA A 72 -0.91 10.61 29.39
CA ALA A 72 -2.27 10.25 29.00
C ALA A 72 -2.78 8.97 29.66
N GLU A 73 -1.89 8.05 30.04
CA GLU A 73 -2.24 6.71 30.48
C GLU A 73 -1.72 6.44 31.89
N PRO A 74 -2.52 6.70 32.95
CA PRO A 74 -2.09 6.51 34.34
C PRO A 74 -1.66 5.08 34.71
N ARG A 75 -2.05 4.09 33.91
CA ARG A 75 -1.68 2.68 34.09
C ARG A 75 -0.27 2.39 33.56
N VAL A 76 0.32 3.28 32.77
CA VAL A 76 1.66 3.13 32.19
C VAL A 76 2.67 3.68 33.17
N GLU A 77 3.37 2.79 33.87
CA GLU A 77 4.39 3.15 34.87
C GLU A 77 5.74 3.49 34.24
N ALA A 78 6.00 2.97 33.04
CA ALA A 78 7.21 3.25 32.30
C ALA A 78 6.97 3.12 30.79
N CYS A 79 7.42 4.10 30.02
CA CYS A 79 7.48 4.05 28.57
C CYS A 79 8.94 4.23 28.12
N LEU A 80 9.56 3.14 27.65
CA LEU A 80 11.00 3.05 27.44
C LEU A 80 11.34 2.71 25.98
N ALA A 81 12.37 3.37 25.44
CA ALA A 81 12.94 2.99 24.15
C ALA A 81 14.43 2.62 24.30
N ALA A 82 14.89 1.65 23.53
CA ALA A 82 16.33 1.37 23.41
C ALA A 82 17.08 2.48 22.66
N ARG A 83 16.41 3.17 21.72
CA ARG A 83 16.97 4.25 20.91
C ARG A 83 15.96 5.37 20.69
N ASP A 84 16.45 6.60 20.82
CA ASP A 84 15.68 7.78 20.48
C ASP A 84 15.66 8.03 18.98
N LEU A 85 14.45 8.32 18.48
CA LEU A 85 14.25 8.91 17.17
C LEU A 85 14.36 10.42 17.28
N THR A 86 15.00 11.02 16.29
CA THR A 86 15.05 12.46 16.12
C THR A 86 13.93 12.93 15.21
N ALA A 87 13.39 14.11 15.53
CA ALA A 87 12.50 14.83 14.64
C ALA A 87 13.23 15.21 13.35
N ARG A 88 12.53 15.13 12.21
CA ARG A 88 13.05 15.65 10.93
C ARG A 88 13.03 17.18 10.96
N PRO A 89 13.87 17.86 10.17
CA PRO A 89 13.80 19.32 10.04
C PRO A 89 12.42 19.84 9.60
N THR A 90 11.63 18.99 8.95
CA THR A 90 10.26 19.27 8.52
C THR A 90 9.23 19.18 9.64
N ASP A 91 9.60 18.66 10.82
CA ASP A 91 8.72 18.52 11.97
C ASP A 91 8.57 19.84 12.72
N THR A 92 7.67 20.69 12.22
CA THR A 92 7.34 21.97 12.84
C THR A 92 6.09 21.86 13.70
N GLU A 93 5.95 22.77 14.68
CA GLU A 93 4.74 22.82 15.50
C GLU A 93 3.46 23.00 14.67
N ALA A 94 3.49 23.88 13.67
CA ALA A 94 2.38 24.08 12.75
C ALA A 94 2.00 22.79 12.00
N ARG A 95 3.01 21.99 11.61
CA ARG A 95 2.78 20.69 10.98
C ARG A 95 2.16 19.69 11.95
N ARG A 96 2.61 19.65 13.21
CA ARG A 96 2.04 18.78 14.25
C ARG A 96 0.59 19.12 14.56
N ILE A 97 0.26 20.41 14.66
CA ILE A 97 -1.13 20.89 14.82
C ILE A 97 -2.00 20.43 13.64
N LEU A 98 -1.55 20.69 12.42
CA LEU A 98 -2.26 20.29 11.20
C LEU A 98 -2.50 18.77 11.14
N TRP A 99 -1.51 17.97 11.52
CA TRP A 99 -1.66 16.52 11.58
C TRP A 99 -2.64 16.06 12.66
N THR A 100 -2.66 16.74 13.80
CA THR A 100 -3.60 16.46 14.89
C THR A 100 -5.05 16.71 14.44
N GLU A 101 -5.30 17.82 13.75
CA GLU A 101 -6.61 18.15 13.17
C GLU A 101 -7.07 17.09 12.14
N ARG A 102 -6.14 16.51 11.39
CA ARG A 102 -6.43 15.54 10.33
C ARG A 102 -6.63 14.10 10.80
N THR A 103 -6.10 13.71 11.97
CA THR A 103 -5.99 12.30 12.38
C THR A 103 -6.98 11.85 13.45
N ASN A 104 -7.95 12.70 13.83
CA ASN A 104 -9.00 12.38 14.81
C ASN A 104 -8.46 11.71 16.08
N ALA A 105 -7.73 12.47 16.92
CA ALA A 105 -7.43 12.28 18.35
C ALA A 105 -6.95 10.92 18.91
N GLU A 106 -6.98 9.80 18.20
CA GLU A 106 -6.64 8.45 18.72
C GLU A 106 -5.11 8.21 18.82
N ARG A 107 -4.31 9.27 18.80
CA ARG A 107 -2.84 9.19 18.74
C ARG A 107 -2.24 10.09 19.81
N TYR A 108 -1.25 9.58 20.53
CA TYR A 108 -0.62 10.32 21.63
C TYR A 108 0.32 11.42 21.12
N TRP A 109 0.93 11.22 19.95
CA TRP A 109 1.85 12.18 19.36
C TRP A 109 1.89 12.03 17.84
N MET A 110 2.03 13.17 17.15
CA MET A 110 1.94 13.28 15.68
C MET A 110 3.13 14.06 15.11
N GLY A 111 4.34 13.71 15.55
CA GLY A 111 5.56 14.27 14.99
C GLY A 111 6.15 13.45 13.85
N ASP A 112 6.96 14.12 13.06
CA ASP A 112 7.62 13.56 11.89
C ASP A 112 9.07 13.14 12.23
N THR A 113 9.31 11.84 12.46
CA THR A 113 10.62 11.33 12.85
C THR A 113 11.47 10.90 11.66
N GLN A 114 12.78 10.75 11.88
CA GLN A 114 13.63 10.02 10.96
C GLN A 114 13.00 8.65 10.63
N PRO A 115 13.08 8.20 9.36
CA PRO A 115 12.57 6.89 9.00
C PRO A 115 13.39 5.80 9.69
N VAL A 116 12.72 4.73 10.08
CA VAL A 116 13.37 3.52 10.57
C VAL A 116 12.83 2.32 9.82
N SER A 117 13.68 1.33 9.63
CA SER A 117 13.28 0.06 9.06
C SER A 117 14.07 -1.06 9.71
N PHE A 118 13.41 -2.18 9.93
CA PHE A 118 13.98 -3.38 10.50
C PHE A 118 14.00 -4.47 9.43
N ALA A 119 14.97 -5.39 9.51
CA ALA A 119 15.04 -6.53 8.58
C ALA A 119 13.74 -7.37 8.57
N TRP A 120 12.94 -7.28 9.63
CA TRP A 120 11.68 -7.98 9.74
C TRP A 120 10.43 -7.15 9.47
N LYS A 121 10.50 -5.82 9.56
CA LYS A 121 9.33 -4.94 9.41
C LYS A 121 9.75 -3.50 9.12
N GLU A 122 9.03 -2.86 8.20
CA GLU A 122 9.04 -1.40 8.08
C GLU A 122 7.78 -0.83 8.77
N PRO A 123 7.91 0.10 9.73
CA PRO A 123 6.76 0.74 10.36
C PRO A 123 5.90 1.50 9.36
N ASP A 124 4.59 1.56 9.61
CA ASP A 124 3.68 2.34 8.79
C ASP A 124 3.81 3.82 9.16
N THR A 125 4.34 4.61 8.24
CA THR A 125 4.36 6.07 8.35
C THR A 125 3.21 6.64 7.52
N PRO A 126 2.19 7.26 8.11
CA PRO A 126 1.12 7.89 7.33
C PRO A 126 1.65 9.10 6.57
N ILE A 127 1.15 9.33 5.36
CA ILE A 127 1.29 10.59 4.64
C ILE A 127 -0.07 11.22 4.43
N TRP A 128 -0.11 12.54 4.36
CA TRP A 128 -1.28 13.26 3.89
C TRP A 128 -1.18 13.42 2.38
N ASN A 129 -2.14 12.87 1.64
CA ASN A 129 -2.25 13.10 0.21
C ASN A 129 -3.11 14.37 -0.02
N PRO A 130 -2.53 15.46 -0.54
CA PRO A 130 -3.26 16.71 -0.74
C PRO A 130 -4.26 16.66 -1.90
N VAL A 131 -4.13 15.69 -2.82
CA VAL A 131 -5.05 15.53 -3.95
C VAL A 131 -6.33 14.82 -3.53
N THR A 132 -6.20 13.80 -2.68
CA THR A 132 -7.34 13.00 -2.20
C THR A 132 -7.90 13.48 -0.87
N GLU A 133 -7.22 14.44 -0.23
CA GLU A 133 -7.50 14.95 1.13
C GLU A 133 -7.66 13.82 2.15
N ARG A 134 -6.78 12.81 2.06
CA ARG A 134 -6.83 11.62 2.90
C ARG A 134 -5.46 11.27 3.45
N ILE A 135 -5.49 10.56 4.58
CA ILE A 135 -4.31 9.89 5.12
C ILE A 135 -4.12 8.60 4.34
N GLU A 136 -2.94 8.45 3.75
CA GLU A 136 -2.55 7.29 2.97
C GLU A 136 -1.30 6.63 3.59
N PRO A 137 -1.05 5.34 3.32
CA PRO A 137 0.21 4.72 3.68
C PRO A 137 1.37 5.45 2.99
N GLY A 138 2.39 5.79 3.76
CA GLY A 138 3.63 6.33 3.22
C GLY A 138 4.38 5.31 2.38
N TRP A 139 5.31 5.82 1.59
CA TRP A 139 6.15 4.97 0.74
C TRP A 139 7.05 4.09 1.60
N ARG A 140 7.15 2.82 1.20
CA ARG A 140 8.10 1.88 1.78
C ARG A 140 9.49 2.19 1.26
N LEU A 141 10.45 2.29 2.15
CA LEU A 141 11.86 2.46 1.84
C LEU A 141 12.50 1.12 1.48
N LEU A 142 12.04 0.01 2.06
CA LEU A 142 12.56 -1.31 1.74
C LEU A 142 11.71 -2.01 0.67
N PRO A 143 12.35 -2.59 -0.37
CA PRO A 143 11.70 -3.56 -1.24
C PRO A 143 11.03 -4.67 -0.43
N ALA A 144 9.84 -5.10 -0.86
CA ALA A 144 9.06 -6.10 -0.13
C ALA A 144 9.84 -7.41 0.16
N GLY A 145 10.73 -7.83 -0.75
CA GLY A 145 11.56 -9.03 -0.58
C GLY A 145 12.60 -8.96 0.55
N LEU A 146 12.96 -7.75 0.99
CA LEU A 146 13.90 -7.52 2.09
C LEU A 146 13.23 -7.47 3.46
N CYS A 147 11.91 -7.40 3.52
CA CYS A 147 11.15 -7.35 4.77
C CYS A 147 10.56 -8.73 5.08
N PHE A 148 11.01 -9.39 6.15
CA PHE A 148 10.56 -10.74 6.50
C PHE A 148 9.03 -10.85 6.68
N SER A 149 8.39 -9.85 7.28
CA SER A 149 6.92 -9.84 7.45
C SER A 149 6.19 -9.67 6.11
N ASN A 150 6.78 -8.99 5.13
CA ASN A 150 6.19 -8.84 3.79
C ASN A 150 6.34 -10.10 2.93
N ARG A 151 7.31 -10.98 3.22
CA ARG A 151 7.42 -12.29 2.53
C ARG A 151 6.19 -13.17 2.71
N ARG A 152 5.41 -12.97 3.78
CA ARG A 152 4.16 -13.69 4.05
C ARG A 152 2.93 -13.05 3.39
N LEU A 153 3.04 -11.83 2.86
CA LEU A 153 1.93 -11.14 2.19
C LEU A 153 1.73 -11.60 0.73
N GLY A 154 2.48 -12.60 0.28
CA GLY A 154 2.53 -13.03 -1.12
C GLY A 154 3.42 -12.09 -1.96
N PRO A 155 3.57 -12.36 -3.26
CA PRO A 155 4.21 -11.39 -4.16
C PRO A 155 3.52 -10.03 -4.03
N PRO A 156 4.24 -8.92 -4.28
CA PRO A 156 3.66 -7.58 -4.20
C PRO A 156 2.33 -7.56 -4.96
N ARG A 157 1.26 -7.12 -4.29
CA ARG A 157 -0.04 -6.94 -4.95
C ARG A 157 0.19 -6.02 -6.13
N VAL A 158 0.10 -6.58 -7.32
CA VAL A 158 0.33 -5.81 -8.53
C VAL A 158 -0.74 -4.73 -8.58
N ALA A 159 -0.31 -3.47 -8.70
CA ALA A 159 -1.20 -2.33 -8.59
C ALA A 159 -2.18 -2.35 -9.77
N VAL A 160 -3.41 -2.79 -9.50
CA VAL A 160 -4.51 -2.73 -10.45
C VAL A 160 -4.92 -1.27 -10.60
N GLN A 161 -4.87 -0.78 -11.84
CA GLN A 161 -5.19 0.59 -12.19
C GLN A 161 -6.41 0.64 -13.09
N VAL A 162 -7.23 1.68 -12.94
CA VAL A 162 -8.30 1.98 -13.90
C VAL A 162 -7.64 2.51 -15.17
N GLN A 163 -8.04 1.98 -16.32
CA GLN A 163 -7.51 2.44 -17.60
C GLN A 163 -7.91 3.91 -17.84
N PRO A 164 -6.97 4.82 -18.13
CA PRO A 164 -7.30 6.21 -18.47
C PRO A 164 -8.21 6.32 -19.69
N ILE A 165 -9.07 7.34 -19.69
CA ILE A 165 -9.92 7.66 -20.84
C ILE A 165 -9.03 8.20 -21.95
N GLY A 166 -9.02 7.51 -23.09
CA GLY A 166 -8.27 7.90 -24.28
C GLY A 166 -8.87 9.11 -25.01
N PRO A 167 -8.12 9.74 -25.93
CA PRO A 167 -8.52 10.99 -26.59
C PRO A 167 -9.51 10.81 -27.75
N GLY A 168 -9.89 9.58 -28.11
CA GLY A 168 -10.67 9.30 -29.32
C GLY A 168 -11.79 8.28 -29.09
N PRO A 169 -12.52 7.93 -30.16
CA PRO A 169 -13.68 7.03 -30.06
C PRO A 169 -13.32 5.63 -29.58
N VAL A 170 -12.11 5.14 -29.89
CA VAL A 170 -11.65 3.83 -29.43
C VAL A 170 -11.08 3.97 -28.02
N ALA A 171 -11.72 3.31 -27.06
CA ALA A 171 -11.34 3.37 -25.66
C ALA A 171 -11.53 2.01 -24.98
N ALA A 172 -10.92 1.84 -23.81
CA ALA A 172 -11.23 0.70 -22.95
C ALA A 172 -12.68 0.79 -22.47
N ALA A 173 -13.35 -0.37 -22.40
CA ALA A 173 -14.71 -0.42 -21.90
C ALA A 173 -14.77 0.02 -20.42
N PRO A 174 -15.89 0.63 -19.97
CA PRO A 174 -16.07 0.95 -18.56
C PRO A 174 -15.89 -0.28 -17.66
N GLY A 175 -15.09 -0.15 -16.60
CA GLY A 175 -14.80 -1.25 -15.68
C GLY A 175 -13.60 -2.12 -16.07
N VAL A 176 -12.98 -1.88 -17.23
CA VAL A 176 -11.71 -2.49 -17.59
C VAL A 176 -10.59 -1.86 -16.76
N VAL A 177 -9.85 -2.72 -16.08
CA VAL A 177 -8.66 -2.39 -15.30
C VAL A 177 -7.44 -3.05 -15.93
N PHE A 178 -6.26 -2.52 -15.65
CA PHE A 178 -5.01 -3.08 -16.12
C PHE A 178 -3.96 -3.14 -15.03
N SER A 179 -2.95 -3.98 -15.26
CA SER A 179 -1.82 -4.14 -14.35
C SER A 179 -0.62 -4.70 -15.11
N GLU A 180 0.57 -4.20 -14.82
CA GLU A 180 1.80 -4.75 -15.40
C GLU A 180 2.42 -5.80 -14.47
N VAL A 181 2.58 -7.03 -14.97
CA VAL A 181 3.13 -8.16 -14.23
C VAL A 181 4.30 -8.74 -15.02
N HIS A 182 5.52 -8.50 -14.54
CA HIS A 182 6.76 -8.80 -15.30
C HIS A 182 6.73 -8.10 -16.67
N GLU A 183 6.77 -8.86 -17.77
CA GLU A 183 6.76 -8.33 -19.14
C GLU A 183 5.34 -8.28 -19.74
N HIS A 184 4.33 -8.76 -19.00
CA HIS A 184 2.95 -8.84 -19.46
C HIS A 184 2.11 -7.67 -18.97
N LEU A 185 1.26 -7.16 -19.86
CA LEU A 185 0.16 -6.29 -19.50
C LEU A 185 -1.09 -7.15 -19.29
N ILE A 186 -1.58 -7.23 -18.06
CA ILE A 186 -2.84 -7.90 -17.76
C ILE A 186 -3.95 -6.87 -17.88
N ILE A 187 -4.96 -7.16 -18.69
CA ILE A 187 -6.22 -6.41 -18.71
C ILE A 187 -7.35 -7.29 -18.21
N ALA A 188 -8.26 -6.72 -17.43
CA ALA A 188 -9.34 -7.46 -16.78
C ALA A 188 -10.61 -6.64 -16.72
N ASP A 189 -11.75 -7.31 -16.84
CA ASP A 189 -13.04 -6.74 -16.46
C ASP A 189 -13.22 -6.90 -14.94
N ALA A 190 -13.31 -5.77 -14.23
CA ALA A 190 -13.44 -5.78 -12.78
C ALA A 190 -14.75 -6.41 -12.29
N ALA A 191 -15.81 -6.43 -13.12
CA ALA A 191 -17.10 -6.99 -12.73
C ALA A 191 -17.13 -8.52 -12.85
N SER A 192 -16.71 -9.06 -14.00
CA SER A 192 -16.70 -10.52 -14.22
C SER A 192 -15.46 -11.23 -13.69
N GLY A 193 -14.36 -10.49 -13.46
CA GLY A 193 -13.06 -11.07 -13.09
C GLY A 193 -12.33 -11.75 -14.25
N ARG A 194 -12.87 -11.72 -15.47
CA ARG A 194 -12.19 -12.25 -16.67
C ARG A 194 -10.98 -11.39 -17.01
N SER A 195 -9.83 -12.03 -17.23
CA SER A 195 -8.59 -11.35 -17.60
C SER A 195 -7.88 -12.03 -18.76
N ILE A 196 -7.10 -11.24 -19.48
CA ILE A 196 -6.17 -11.71 -20.50
C ILE A 196 -4.80 -11.04 -20.30
N ALA A 197 -3.76 -11.80 -20.61
CA ALA A 197 -2.40 -11.31 -20.64
C ALA A 197 -2.03 -10.90 -22.06
N LEU A 198 -1.50 -9.70 -22.20
CA LEU A 198 -0.98 -9.15 -23.45
C LEU A 198 0.54 -9.03 -23.33
N ASP A 199 1.25 -9.53 -24.33
CA ASP A 199 2.70 -9.39 -24.48
C ASP A 199 3.06 -8.99 -25.91
N GLY A 200 4.35 -8.70 -26.13
CA GLY A 200 4.92 -8.40 -27.44
C GLY A 200 4.09 -7.41 -28.26
N SER A 201 3.65 -7.84 -29.45
CA SER A 201 2.84 -7.03 -30.36
C SER A 201 1.44 -6.74 -29.82
N ALA A 202 0.79 -7.66 -29.10
CA ALA A 202 -0.55 -7.44 -28.56
C ALA A 202 -0.57 -6.33 -27.50
N ARG A 203 0.46 -6.28 -26.65
CA ARG A 203 0.66 -5.17 -25.70
C ARG A 203 0.83 -3.84 -26.42
N ALA A 204 1.72 -3.80 -27.42
CA ALA A 204 1.97 -2.57 -28.19
C ALA A 204 0.73 -2.08 -28.94
N MET A 205 -0.07 -3.00 -29.50
CA MET A 205 -1.35 -2.69 -30.14
C MET A 205 -2.35 -2.08 -29.16
N TRP A 206 -2.51 -2.66 -27.97
CA TRP A 206 -3.36 -2.10 -26.91
C TRP A 206 -2.94 -0.69 -26.51
N GLU A 207 -1.65 -0.49 -26.22
CA GLU A 207 -1.11 0.81 -25.83
C GLU A 207 -1.31 1.86 -26.93
N ALA A 208 -1.08 1.48 -28.19
CA ALA A 208 -1.27 2.36 -29.34
C ALA A 208 -2.74 2.77 -29.53
N LEU A 209 -3.68 1.82 -29.39
CA LEU A 209 -5.12 2.09 -29.48
C LEU A 209 -5.55 3.10 -28.42
N LEU A 210 -5.16 2.91 -27.16
CA LEU A 210 -5.60 3.78 -26.08
C LEU A 210 -4.90 5.14 -26.07
N THR A 211 -3.64 5.19 -26.50
CA THR A 211 -2.90 6.45 -26.62
C THR A 211 -3.47 7.34 -27.71
N THR A 212 -3.86 6.74 -28.85
CA THR A 212 -4.27 7.51 -30.03
C THR A 212 -5.79 7.67 -30.15
N GLY A 213 -6.56 6.74 -29.60
CA GLY A 213 -8.01 6.64 -29.73
C GLY A 213 -8.51 6.39 -31.16
N ASP A 214 -7.61 6.04 -32.10
CA ASP A 214 -7.91 5.94 -33.53
C ASP A 214 -7.11 4.80 -34.17
N LEU A 215 -7.79 3.87 -34.87
CA LEU A 215 -7.14 2.70 -35.47
C LEU A 215 -6.04 3.09 -36.46
N ARG A 216 -6.26 4.10 -37.31
CA ARG A 216 -5.28 4.48 -38.33
C ARG A 216 -4.00 5.04 -37.72
N ARG A 217 -4.12 5.90 -36.70
CA ARG A 217 -2.97 6.42 -35.95
C ARG A 217 -2.27 5.33 -35.14
N ALA A 218 -3.04 4.41 -34.53
CA ALA A 218 -2.48 3.26 -33.84
C ALA A 218 -1.71 2.35 -34.81
N THR A 219 -2.23 2.08 -36.01
CA THR A 219 -1.54 1.33 -37.07
C THR A 219 -0.20 1.97 -37.42
N ALA A 220 -0.19 3.28 -37.69
CA ALA A 220 1.03 3.99 -38.05
C ALA A 220 2.09 3.87 -36.94
N ARG A 221 1.68 4.02 -35.67
CA ARG A 221 2.55 3.90 -34.51
C ARG A 221 3.13 2.49 -34.34
N VAL A 222 2.30 1.46 -34.48
CA VAL A 222 2.75 0.07 -34.35
C VAL A 222 3.66 -0.32 -35.52
N ALA A 223 3.32 0.10 -36.75
CA ALA A 223 4.16 -0.14 -37.92
C ALA A 223 5.55 0.48 -37.78
N GLU A 224 5.63 1.73 -37.29
CA GLU A 224 6.89 2.40 -36.99
C GLU A 224 7.69 1.68 -35.89
N GLN A 225 7.02 1.27 -34.80
CA GLN A 225 7.68 0.60 -33.68
C GLN A 225 8.32 -0.75 -34.05
N PHE A 226 7.71 -1.50 -34.96
CA PHE A 226 8.16 -2.84 -35.35
C PHE A 226 8.84 -2.89 -36.74
N ASP A 227 9.05 -1.75 -37.40
CA ASP A 227 9.54 -1.67 -38.79
C ASP A 227 8.78 -2.62 -39.73
N ALA A 228 7.45 -2.58 -39.64
CA ALA A 228 6.55 -3.51 -40.32
C ALA A 228 5.70 -2.82 -41.40
N SER A 229 5.22 -3.59 -42.37
CA SER A 229 4.30 -3.08 -43.40
C SER A 229 3.02 -2.54 -42.76
N PRO A 230 2.64 -1.27 -43.00
CA PRO A 230 1.41 -0.70 -42.47
C PRO A 230 0.15 -1.47 -42.84
N THR A 231 0.14 -2.13 -44.01
CA THR A 231 -1.00 -2.95 -44.46
C THR A 231 -1.16 -4.21 -43.61
N ILE A 232 -0.06 -4.88 -43.25
CA ILE A 232 -0.10 -6.06 -42.38
C ILE A 232 -0.56 -5.64 -40.98
N VAL A 233 0.06 -4.61 -40.42
CA VAL A 233 -0.28 -4.09 -39.10
C VAL A 233 -1.74 -3.63 -39.04
N ALA A 234 -2.27 -3.01 -40.10
CA ALA A 234 -3.67 -2.62 -40.16
C ALA A 234 -4.62 -3.82 -40.02
N GLY A 235 -4.34 -4.91 -40.74
CA GLY A 235 -5.15 -6.13 -40.67
C GLY A 235 -5.09 -6.78 -39.28
N ASP A 236 -3.89 -6.94 -38.74
CA ASP A 236 -3.68 -7.54 -37.42
C ASP A 236 -4.32 -6.69 -36.31
N LEU A 237 -4.13 -5.37 -36.35
CA LEU A 237 -4.69 -4.44 -35.38
C LEU A 237 -6.21 -4.40 -35.44
N ALA A 238 -6.80 -4.44 -36.63
CA ALA A 238 -8.25 -4.51 -36.81
C ALA A 238 -8.81 -5.80 -36.22
N GLY A 239 -8.20 -6.96 -36.52
CA GLY A 239 -8.61 -8.24 -35.94
C GLY A 239 -8.47 -8.29 -34.42
N PHE A 240 -7.38 -7.74 -33.88
CA PHE A 240 -7.16 -7.61 -32.45
C PHE A 240 -8.22 -6.73 -31.77
N ALA A 241 -8.49 -5.54 -32.34
CA ALA A 241 -9.50 -4.62 -31.82
C ALA A 241 -10.92 -5.21 -31.88
N ALA A 242 -11.25 -5.95 -32.95
CA ALA A 242 -12.53 -6.65 -33.10
C ALA A 242 -12.74 -7.62 -31.93
N ARG A 243 -11.75 -8.49 -31.71
CA ARG A 243 -11.82 -9.52 -30.68
C ARG A 243 -11.96 -8.91 -29.29
N LEU A 244 -11.20 -7.86 -28.99
CA LEU A 244 -11.30 -7.18 -27.70
C LEU A 244 -12.65 -6.46 -27.53
N ALA A 245 -13.24 -5.93 -28.59
CA ALA A 245 -14.58 -5.36 -28.52
C ALA A 245 -15.66 -6.44 -28.28
N ASP A 246 -15.57 -7.58 -28.97
CA ASP A 246 -16.46 -8.73 -28.79
C ASP A 246 -16.37 -9.31 -27.38
N ASP A 247 -15.15 -9.35 -26.81
CA ASP A 247 -14.90 -9.79 -25.44
C ASP A 247 -15.26 -8.73 -24.38
N GLY A 248 -15.66 -7.52 -24.79
CA GLY A 248 -16.07 -6.44 -23.89
C GLY A 248 -14.94 -5.63 -23.25
N TYR A 249 -13.71 -5.73 -23.78
CA TYR A 249 -12.55 -4.96 -23.31
C TYR A 249 -12.39 -3.60 -23.99
N LEU A 250 -12.91 -3.43 -25.20
CA LEU A 250 -12.87 -2.17 -25.96
C LEU A 250 -14.29 -1.70 -26.33
N VAL A 251 -14.44 -0.39 -26.50
CA VAL A 251 -15.63 0.26 -27.04
C VAL A 251 -15.26 1.24 -28.15
N GLY A 252 -16.25 1.56 -29.00
CA GLY A 252 -16.10 2.56 -30.06
C GLY A 252 -15.23 2.13 -31.26
N VAL A 253 -15.00 0.82 -31.42
CA VAL A 253 -14.38 0.26 -32.62
C VAL A 253 -15.41 0.25 -33.76
N PRO A 254 -15.16 0.93 -34.90
CA PRO A 254 -16.14 1.01 -35.97
C PRO A 254 -16.32 -0.34 -36.68
N ALA A 255 -17.57 -0.74 -36.91
CA ALA A 255 -17.91 -2.01 -37.57
C ALA A 255 -17.32 -2.15 -38.98
N GLU A 256 -17.03 -1.03 -39.64
CA GLU A 256 -16.44 -0.98 -40.98
C GLU A 256 -14.93 -1.25 -40.97
N ALA A 257 -14.26 -1.20 -39.81
CA ALA A 257 -12.84 -1.54 -39.71
C ALA A 257 -12.54 -3.03 -39.95
N PHE A 258 -13.57 -3.87 -40.08
CA PHE A 258 -13.46 -5.33 -40.18
C PHE A 258 -13.75 -5.87 -41.59
N ARG A 259 -13.89 -5.00 -42.59
CA ARG A 259 -14.15 -5.37 -44.00
C ARG A 259 -12.98 -4.96 -44.88
#